data_AF-A0A952M7G6-F1
#
_entry.id   AF-A0A952M7G6-F1
#
_cell.length_a   1.000
_cell.length_b   1.000
_cell.length_c   1.000
_cell.angle_alpha   90.00
_cell.angle_beta   90.00
_cell.angle_gamma   90.00
#
_symmetry.space_group_name_H-M   'P 1'
#
loop_
_entity.id
_entity.type
_entity.pdbx_description
1 polymer ?
#
loop_
_entity_poly.entity_id
_entity_poly.type
_entity_poly.pdbx_seq_one_letter_code
_entity_poly.pdbx_strand_id
1 'polypeptide(L)'
;MSRSLLALTLLLVLALNGHAQKVKYKDLIELLNARNYEVAEPFLKRYLKENSDNISAYLYMGIVYQDKAQRNDILKQPEALLNNIDSAIFFLEKVAPLITEKELKRNDQNYQMYLRRDVRTAEFAIKLSDVTLDIETRVKNMRERKEKVKNLNNFFRAAERQYQAAQHAFVALQNQYSTEKEFYLRLNESITAELNRIKLTFDSSQLSFRNYRSVLESMGKVPYNQNVTLTEIADFKRDGNTEVDFYKSDLRLWDYSRWSKNALDLYATEITPLRDHLVTYDIELNRLSQKLKQDSVSVKDELTKLLDRSSIIQLAKYDADPLPIGVFNMKMAELEYHSEKISNKAGRDTVGLVTRLQQLKKETRAVKKLDSLSARLLTRNFDKDAKDYTHFITKAYGTDAVLKNYIRSTHEFALRELAAHQAQTKLTEKAVRWLVHGNDSIPVVTDEPRSQYKPLVIVADRFTMGLKYVDSLATGYLFDITPIHKPKVAVSFPVEALPFKKRFLPVIKGMGVHPLSDLFIALVYSESSDKNGFPATLIKVDKTKGLVWSNNYRLPFTPSELLFSSDTGEIMIKLPTPTGEQKLFVVDKNGKKIQ
;
A
#
# COMPACT_ATOMS: atom_id res chain seq x y z
N MET A 1 81.40 -6.43 35.42
CA MET A 1 80.65 -6.97 36.59
C MET A 1 80.38 -5.94 37.70
N SER A 2 80.61 -4.62 37.52
CA SER A 2 80.50 -3.64 38.62
C SER A 2 79.22 -2.79 38.66
N ARG A 3 78.46 -2.66 37.56
CA ARG A 3 77.23 -1.83 37.52
C ARG A 3 75.99 -2.53 38.07
N SER A 4 75.86 -3.83 37.86
CA SER A 4 74.70 -4.62 38.34
C SER A 4 74.73 -4.83 39.86
N LEU A 5 75.92 -4.94 40.47
CA LEU A 5 76.06 -5.03 41.92
C LEU A 5 75.71 -3.71 42.61
N LEU A 6 76.11 -2.59 42.01
CA LEU A 6 75.87 -1.25 42.56
C LEU A 6 74.37 -0.88 42.55
N ALA A 7 73.66 -1.26 41.48
CA ALA A 7 72.21 -1.13 41.39
C ALA A 7 71.48 -2.02 42.42
N LEU A 8 71.99 -3.23 42.68
CA LEU A 8 71.43 -4.14 43.68
C LEU A 8 71.62 -3.61 45.12
N THR A 9 72.79 -3.05 45.43
CA THR A 9 73.05 -2.40 46.72
C THR A 9 72.24 -1.12 46.92
N LEU A 10 72.02 -0.33 45.86
CA LEU A 10 71.18 0.87 45.94
C LEU A 10 69.70 0.50 46.17
N LEU A 11 69.23 -0.58 45.56
CA LEU A 11 67.89 -1.14 45.80
C LEU A 11 67.75 -1.69 47.23
N LEU A 12 68.77 -2.34 47.78
CA LEU A 12 68.77 -2.81 49.17
C LEU A 12 68.79 -1.66 50.19
N VAL A 13 69.54 -0.58 49.92
CA VAL A 13 69.62 0.58 50.82
C VAL A 13 68.31 1.39 50.81
N LEU A 14 67.61 1.45 49.67
CA LEU A 14 66.26 2.04 49.59
C LEU A 14 65.19 1.16 50.27
N ALA A 15 65.36 -0.16 50.27
CA ALA A 15 64.46 -1.08 50.98
C ALA A 15 64.62 -1.05 52.51
N LEU A 16 65.81 -0.70 53.03
CA LEU A 16 66.11 -0.71 54.47
C LEU A 16 65.70 0.57 55.21
N ASN A 17 65.36 1.66 54.51
CA ASN A 17 64.86 2.89 55.15
C ASN A 17 63.33 2.89 55.38
N GLY A 18 62.64 1.78 55.11
CA GLY A 18 61.26 1.55 55.52
C GLY A 18 61.12 1.19 57.01
N HIS A 19 61.91 1.79 57.90
CA HIS A 19 61.71 1.62 59.33
C HIS A 19 60.41 2.32 59.71
N ALA A 20 59.42 1.51 60.05
CA ALA A 20 58.14 1.88 60.61
C ALA A 20 58.31 2.85 61.80
N GLN A 21 58.25 4.16 61.55
CA GLN A 21 57.94 5.10 62.63
C GLN A 21 56.58 4.69 63.19
N LYS A 22 56.58 4.24 64.45
CA LYS A 22 55.37 3.94 65.20
C LYS A 22 54.54 5.22 65.25
N VAL A 23 53.43 5.24 64.50
CA VAL A 23 52.56 6.41 64.39
C VAL A 23 52.03 6.71 65.79
N LYS A 24 52.39 7.87 66.35
CA LYS A 24 51.84 8.30 67.64
C LYS A 24 50.44 8.84 67.42
N TYR A 25 49.50 8.41 68.25
CA TYR A 25 48.11 8.87 68.15
C TYR A 25 47.96 10.38 68.34
N LYS A 26 48.84 11.01 69.12
CA LYS A 26 48.87 12.47 69.34
C LYS A 26 49.12 13.27 68.06
N ASP A 27 49.94 12.76 67.15
CA ASP A 27 50.20 13.48 65.88
C ASP A 27 49.02 13.28 64.91
N LEU A 28 48.30 12.15 65.06
CA LEU A 28 47.12 11.82 64.28
C LEU A 28 45.88 12.63 64.70
N ILE A 29 45.70 12.85 66.01
CA ILE A 29 44.52 13.57 66.53
C ILE A 29 44.51 15.03 66.09
N GLU A 30 45.69 15.66 65.93
CA GLU A 30 45.81 17.01 65.39
C GLU A 30 45.27 17.09 63.95
N LEU A 31 45.63 16.13 63.09
CA LEU A 31 45.12 16.03 61.72
C LEU A 31 43.61 15.77 61.67
N LEU A 32 43.12 14.93 62.56
CA LEU A 32 41.69 14.57 62.65
C LEU A 32 40.84 15.74 63.15
N ASN A 33 41.32 16.48 64.16
CA ASN A 33 40.67 17.71 64.64
C ASN A 33 40.68 18.82 63.58
N ALA A 34 41.74 18.91 62.79
CA ALA A 34 41.82 19.81 61.63
C ALA A 34 40.95 19.36 60.44
N ARG A 35 40.22 18.23 60.54
CA ARG A 35 39.41 17.62 59.48
C ARG A 35 40.19 17.26 58.21
N ASN A 36 41.50 17.05 58.33
CA ASN A 36 42.34 16.61 57.22
C ASN A 36 42.25 15.09 57.03
N TYR A 37 41.03 14.60 56.79
CA TYR A 37 40.71 13.17 56.82
C TYR A 37 41.40 12.36 55.73
N GLU A 38 41.63 12.95 54.55
CA GLU A 38 42.32 12.28 53.44
C GLU A 38 43.75 11.92 53.79
N VAL A 39 44.46 12.83 54.47
CA VAL A 39 45.82 12.60 54.93
C VAL A 39 45.83 11.71 56.18
N ALA A 40 44.88 11.87 57.10
CA ALA A 40 44.85 11.13 58.36
C ALA A 40 44.47 9.65 58.20
N GLU A 41 43.62 9.30 57.24
CA GLU A 41 43.04 7.95 57.12
C GLU A 41 44.08 6.81 56.98
N PRO A 42 45.10 6.88 56.09
CA PRO A 42 46.06 5.78 55.95
C PRO A 42 46.84 5.52 57.25
N PHE A 43 47.19 6.60 57.96
CA PHE A 43 47.87 6.53 59.26
C PHE A 43 46.93 5.98 60.35
N LEU A 44 45.65 6.38 60.35
CA LEU A 44 44.65 5.89 61.28
C LEU A 44 44.36 4.40 61.09
N LYS A 45 44.27 3.92 59.83
CA LYS A 45 44.14 2.49 59.52
C LYS A 45 45.33 1.69 60.00
N ARG A 46 46.55 2.19 59.78
CA ARG A 46 47.77 1.55 60.27
C ARG A 46 47.80 1.49 61.80
N TYR A 47 47.46 2.59 62.45
CA TYR A 47 47.42 2.68 63.90
C TYR A 47 46.43 1.68 64.53
N LEU A 48 45.21 1.57 63.98
CA LEU A 48 44.19 0.64 64.47
C LEU A 48 44.53 -0.85 64.26
N LYS A 49 45.45 -1.19 63.36
CA LYS A 49 45.97 -2.57 63.23
C LYS A 49 46.85 -2.97 64.42
N GLU A 50 47.58 -2.01 64.98
CA GLU A 50 48.51 -2.22 66.08
C GLU A 50 47.86 -1.92 67.45
N ASN A 51 46.79 -1.12 67.49
CA ASN A 51 46.15 -0.63 68.72
C ASN A 51 44.63 -0.79 68.62
N SER A 52 44.14 -2.00 68.90
CA SER A 52 42.74 -2.39 68.69
C SER A 52 41.78 -1.96 69.82
N ASP A 53 42.29 -1.31 70.86
CA ASP A 53 41.59 -0.89 72.08
C ASP A 53 41.36 0.63 72.16
N ASN A 54 41.90 1.40 71.22
CA ASN A 54 41.77 2.86 71.24
C ASN A 54 40.39 3.33 70.73
N ILE A 55 39.52 3.72 71.68
CA ILE A 55 38.12 4.08 71.43
C ILE A 55 38.02 5.34 70.55
N SER A 56 38.79 6.38 70.84
CA SER A 56 38.80 7.61 70.05
C SER A 56 39.23 7.36 68.59
N ALA A 57 40.20 6.47 68.35
CA ALA A 57 40.64 6.14 66.99
C ALA A 57 39.53 5.50 66.16
N TYR A 58 38.73 4.61 66.75
CA TYR A 58 37.55 4.06 66.07
C TYR A 58 36.48 5.11 65.82
N LEU A 59 36.26 6.05 66.76
CA LEU A 59 35.28 7.13 66.58
C LEU A 59 35.63 7.98 65.36
N TYR A 60 36.88 8.42 65.26
CA TYR A 60 37.34 9.18 64.10
C TYR A 60 37.32 8.36 62.81
N MET A 61 37.55 7.04 62.86
CA MET A 61 37.41 6.21 61.67
C MET A 61 35.96 6.23 61.15
N GLY A 62 34.98 6.15 62.06
CA GLY A 62 33.55 6.32 61.72
C GLY A 62 33.27 7.68 61.07
N ILE A 63 33.82 8.76 61.63
CA ILE A 63 33.68 10.12 61.10
C ILE A 63 34.34 10.28 59.72
N VAL A 64 35.53 9.69 59.52
CA VAL A 64 36.25 9.71 58.23
C VAL A 64 35.42 9.01 57.15
N TYR A 65 34.85 7.84 57.45
CA TYR A 65 33.98 7.14 56.49
C TYR A 65 32.67 7.89 56.23
N GLN A 66 32.11 8.56 57.23
CA GLN A 66 30.96 9.44 57.05
C GLN A 66 31.29 10.61 56.09
N ASP A 67 32.46 11.24 56.25
CA ASP A 67 32.91 12.33 55.38
C ASP A 67 33.13 11.83 53.93
N LYS A 68 33.75 10.65 53.77
CA LYS A 68 33.88 10.00 52.45
C LYS A 68 32.53 9.76 51.77
N ALA A 69 31.56 9.22 52.50
CA ALA A 69 30.21 8.99 51.98
C ALA A 69 29.51 10.30 51.56
N GLN A 70 29.86 11.44 52.15
CA GLN A 70 29.35 12.75 51.73
C GLN A 70 29.96 13.25 50.42
N ARG A 71 31.22 12.87 50.13
CA ARG A 71 31.93 13.23 48.89
C ARG A 71 31.57 12.34 47.70
N ASN A 72 31.11 11.11 47.92
CA ASN A 72 30.70 10.22 46.84
C ASN A 72 29.43 10.72 46.13
N ASP A 73 29.43 10.60 44.81
CA ASP A 73 28.28 10.92 43.97
C ASP A 73 27.16 9.88 44.16
N ILE A 74 25.95 10.35 44.46
CA ILE A 74 24.80 9.52 44.81
C ILE A 74 24.26 8.66 43.64
N LEU A 75 24.56 8.99 42.37
CA LEU A 75 24.12 8.24 41.19
C LEU A 75 25.27 7.57 40.43
N LYS A 76 26.45 8.19 40.40
CA LYS A 76 27.63 7.67 39.69
C LYS A 76 28.46 6.70 40.53
N GLN A 77 28.46 6.86 41.86
CA GLN A 77 29.27 6.06 42.78
C GLN A 77 28.45 5.45 43.93
N PRO A 78 27.29 4.83 43.66
CA PRO A 78 26.40 4.38 44.72
C PRO A 78 26.98 3.27 45.58
N GLU A 79 27.74 2.33 45.00
CA GLU A 79 28.36 1.23 45.74
C GLU A 79 29.44 1.73 46.70
N ALA A 80 30.32 2.62 46.23
CA ALA A 80 31.35 3.22 47.07
C ALA A 80 30.73 4.03 48.22
N LEU A 81 29.66 4.78 47.93
CA LEU A 81 28.90 5.51 48.94
C LEU A 81 28.33 4.56 50.00
N LEU A 82 27.62 3.50 49.58
CA LEU A 82 27.01 2.53 50.49
C LEU A 82 28.05 1.81 51.35
N ASN A 83 29.18 1.41 50.76
CA ASN A 83 30.29 0.78 51.49
C ASN A 83 30.91 1.72 52.54
N ASN A 84 31.03 3.00 52.21
CA ASN A 84 31.51 4.02 53.16
C ASN A 84 30.48 4.25 54.28
N ILE A 85 29.18 4.26 53.98
CA ILE A 85 28.13 4.32 55.00
C ILE A 85 28.18 3.11 55.94
N ASP A 86 28.31 1.90 55.40
CA ASP A 86 28.36 0.67 56.20
C ASP A 86 29.61 0.62 57.09
N SER A 87 30.75 1.08 56.57
CA SER A 87 31.97 1.24 57.36
C SER A 87 31.79 2.27 58.47
N ALA A 88 31.16 3.43 58.19
CA ALA A 88 30.90 4.45 59.19
C ALA A 88 30.00 3.93 60.31
N ILE A 89 28.90 3.24 59.96
CA ILE A 89 27.98 2.63 60.92
C ILE A 89 28.72 1.61 61.79
N PHE A 90 29.48 0.70 61.18
CA PHE A 90 30.24 -0.32 61.90
C PHE A 90 31.17 0.27 62.96
N PHE A 91 31.95 1.30 62.59
CA PHE A 91 32.88 1.92 63.52
C PHE A 91 32.18 2.70 64.64
N LEU A 92 31.09 3.41 64.33
CA LEU A 92 30.31 4.14 65.31
C LEU A 92 29.59 3.21 66.30
N GLU A 93 29.02 2.09 65.83
CA GLU A 93 28.38 1.09 66.66
C GLU A 93 29.38 0.36 67.56
N LYS A 94 30.59 0.11 67.07
CA LYS A 94 31.67 -0.47 67.88
C LYS A 94 32.09 0.45 69.03
N VAL A 95 32.03 1.76 68.82
CA VAL A 95 32.42 2.79 69.80
C VAL A 95 31.31 3.06 70.82
N ALA A 96 30.06 3.05 70.39
CA ALA A 96 28.89 3.39 71.21
C ALA A 96 28.88 2.75 72.63
N PRO A 97 29.10 1.43 72.81
CA PRO A 97 29.09 0.81 74.13
C PRO A 97 30.38 1.03 74.95
N LEU A 98 31.46 1.53 74.32
CA LEU A 98 32.77 1.68 74.94
C LEU A 98 33.01 3.08 75.52
N ILE A 99 32.27 4.09 75.05
CA ILE A 99 32.38 5.45 75.56
C ILE A 99 31.75 5.56 76.96
N THR A 100 32.58 5.92 77.94
CA THR A 100 32.18 6.11 79.34
C THR A 100 32.69 7.44 79.87
N GLU A 101 32.17 7.94 80.99
CA GLU A 101 32.70 9.17 81.62
C GLU A 101 34.19 9.05 81.96
N LYS A 102 34.64 7.84 82.36
CA LYS A 102 36.05 7.58 82.68
C LYS A 102 36.94 7.72 81.45
N GLU A 103 36.49 7.23 80.30
CA GLU A 103 37.19 7.38 79.03
C GLU A 103 37.31 8.84 78.63
N LEU A 104 36.19 9.57 78.65
CA LEU A 104 36.15 10.98 78.27
C LEU A 104 37.01 11.88 79.17
N LYS A 105 37.04 11.62 80.49
CA LYS A 105 37.90 12.36 81.44
C LYS A 105 39.38 12.04 81.26
N ARG A 106 39.73 10.79 80.93
CA ARG A 106 41.14 10.37 80.77
C ARG A 106 41.76 10.86 79.47
N ASN A 107 40.94 10.96 78.42
CA ASN A 107 41.38 11.22 77.05
C ASN A 107 40.69 12.46 76.45
N ASP A 108 40.37 13.46 77.28
CA ASP A 108 39.63 14.68 76.93
C ASP A 108 40.14 15.40 75.66
N GLN A 109 41.46 15.46 75.48
CA GLN A 109 42.13 16.01 74.29
C GLN A 109 41.70 15.35 72.98
N ASN A 110 41.31 14.07 73.02
CA ASN A 110 40.87 13.31 71.85
C ASN A 110 39.40 13.56 71.49
N TYR A 111 38.64 14.26 72.33
CA TYR A 111 37.21 14.49 72.15
C TYR A 111 36.88 15.98 72.07
N GLN A 112 37.86 16.83 71.75
CA GLN A 112 37.71 18.29 71.68
C GLN A 112 36.57 18.76 70.77
N MET A 113 36.19 17.98 69.76
CA MET A 113 35.02 18.27 68.90
C MET A 113 33.68 18.31 69.66
N TYR A 114 33.63 17.78 70.88
CA TYR A 114 32.48 17.80 71.78
C TYR A 114 32.60 18.80 72.93
N LEU A 115 33.70 19.58 72.98
CA LEU A 115 33.90 20.55 74.05
C LEU A 115 32.85 21.66 73.94
N ARG A 116 32.02 21.81 74.97
CA ARG A 116 30.96 22.83 75.03
C ARG A 116 30.99 23.53 76.39
N ARG A 117 30.54 24.79 76.40
CA ARG A 117 30.39 25.56 77.64
C ARG A 117 29.13 25.08 78.37
N ASP A 118 29.28 24.60 79.59
CA ASP A 118 28.15 24.25 80.43
C ASP A 118 27.39 25.51 80.86
N VAL A 119 26.10 25.54 80.58
CA VAL A 119 25.22 26.68 80.90
C VAL A 119 25.08 26.89 82.41
N ARG A 120 25.23 25.82 83.21
CA ARG A 120 25.03 25.87 84.67
C ARG A 120 26.29 26.25 85.46
N THR A 121 27.48 25.86 84.97
CA THR A 121 28.75 26.10 85.68
C THR A 121 29.67 27.07 84.97
N ALA A 122 29.34 27.48 83.74
CA ALA A 122 30.16 28.30 82.86
C ALA A 122 31.52 27.69 82.45
N GLU A 123 31.83 26.47 82.88
CA GLU A 123 33.05 25.72 82.54
C GLU A 123 32.89 24.97 81.22
N PHE A 124 33.99 24.78 80.50
CA PHE A 124 34.02 23.94 79.31
C PHE A 124 34.17 22.47 79.71
N ALA A 125 33.19 21.64 79.34
CA ALA A 125 33.20 20.22 79.66
C ALA A 125 32.65 19.39 78.51
N ILE A 126 33.14 18.16 78.39
CA ILE A 126 32.63 17.15 77.46
C ILE A 126 31.66 16.26 78.24
N LYS A 127 30.37 16.32 77.89
CA LYS A 127 29.33 15.52 78.54
C LYS A 127 29.16 14.19 77.81
N LEU A 128 29.07 13.09 78.57
CA LEU A 128 28.80 11.76 78.01
C LEU A 128 27.52 11.76 77.17
N SER A 129 26.46 12.40 77.66
CA SER A 129 25.18 12.53 76.95
C SER A 129 25.33 13.12 75.55
N ASP A 130 26.22 14.10 75.38
CA ASP A 130 26.39 14.80 74.10
C ASP A 130 27.13 13.93 73.09
N VAL A 131 28.14 13.18 73.55
CA VAL A 131 28.91 12.25 72.72
C VAL A 131 28.04 11.06 72.29
N THR A 132 27.32 10.45 73.24
CA THR A 132 26.41 9.33 72.95
C THR A 132 25.29 9.77 72.00
N LEU A 133 24.67 10.92 72.25
CA LEU A 133 23.62 11.47 71.37
C LEU A 133 24.16 11.76 69.96
N ASP A 134 25.37 12.32 69.82
CA ASP A 134 25.96 12.55 68.50
C ASP A 134 26.23 11.25 67.75
N ILE A 135 26.77 10.21 68.40
CA ILE A 135 26.99 8.90 67.79
C ILE A 135 25.67 8.27 67.36
N GLU A 136 24.66 8.24 68.24
CA GLU A 136 23.33 7.72 67.93
C GLU A 136 22.68 8.47 66.76
N THR A 137 22.78 9.81 66.77
CA THR A 137 22.27 10.67 65.70
C THR A 137 22.97 10.41 64.37
N ARG A 138 24.31 10.23 64.38
CA ARG A 138 25.08 9.89 63.17
C ARG A 138 24.69 8.53 62.62
N VAL A 139 24.60 7.51 63.46
CA VAL A 139 24.20 6.15 63.05
C VAL A 139 22.79 6.19 62.45
N LYS A 140 21.84 6.86 63.11
CA LYS A 140 20.48 7.04 62.60
C LYS A 140 20.46 7.72 61.23
N ASN A 141 21.14 8.86 61.11
CA ASN A 141 21.21 9.62 59.85
C ASN A 141 21.88 8.81 58.72
N MET A 142 22.90 8.02 59.03
CA MET A 142 23.58 7.17 58.05
C MET A 142 22.69 6.00 57.60
N ARG A 143 21.94 5.36 58.51
CA ARG A 143 20.95 4.33 58.16
C ARG A 143 19.84 4.88 57.28
N GLU A 144 19.28 6.04 57.63
CA GLU A 144 18.25 6.70 56.81
C GLU A 144 18.79 7.08 55.42
N ARG A 145 20.01 7.63 55.35
CA ARG A 145 20.67 7.95 54.08
C ARG A 145 20.95 6.70 53.24
N LYS A 146 21.35 5.59 53.86
CA LYS A 146 21.58 4.30 53.20
C LYS A 146 20.34 3.86 52.43
N GLU A 147 19.21 3.80 53.11
CA GLU A 147 17.95 3.36 52.51
C GLU A 147 17.48 4.31 51.40
N LYS A 148 17.62 5.63 51.61
CA LYS A 148 17.32 6.62 50.55
C LYS A 148 18.20 6.44 49.32
N VAL A 149 19.52 6.30 49.47
CA VAL A 149 20.45 6.10 48.33
C VAL A 149 20.17 4.79 47.61
N LYS A 150 19.89 3.71 48.34
CA LYS A 150 19.53 2.41 47.75
C LYS A 150 18.26 2.51 46.91
N ASN A 151 17.19 3.10 47.46
CA ASN A 151 15.92 3.28 46.76
C ASN A 151 16.08 4.23 45.56
N LEU A 152 16.81 5.33 45.72
CA LEU A 152 17.11 6.28 44.65
C LEU A 152 17.76 5.59 43.45
N ASN A 153 18.81 4.80 43.69
CA ASN A 153 19.52 4.09 42.64
C ASN A 153 18.68 2.99 42.00
N ASN A 154 17.91 2.25 42.80
CA ASN A 154 17.00 1.24 42.27
C ASN A 154 15.99 1.85 41.29
N PHE A 155 15.36 2.97 41.65
CA PHE A 155 14.40 3.66 40.78
C PHE A 155 15.07 4.30 39.55
N PHE A 156 16.23 4.94 39.73
CA PHE A 156 16.98 5.54 38.61
C PHE A 156 17.37 4.49 37.57
N ARG A 157 17.97 3.37 38.01
CA ARG A 157 18.37 2.25 37.14
C ARG A 157 17.18 1.51 36.55
N ALA A 158 16.04 1.47 37.25
CA ALA A 158 14.81 0.91 36.70
C ALA A 158 14.28 1.78 35.56
N ALA A 159 14.23 3.11 35.75
CA ALA A 159 13.80 4.05 34.71
C ALA A 159 14.66 3.95 33.45
N GLU A 160 15.99 4.05 33.60
CA GLU A 160 16.95 3.93 32.49
C GLU A 160 16.77 2.62 31.70
N ARG A 161 16.74 1.49 32.42
CA ARG A 161 16.62 0.15 31.81
C ARG A 161 15.28 -0.06 31.11
N GLN A 162 14.18 0.39 31.73
CA GLN A 162 12.84 0.25 31.15
C GLN A 162 12.69 1.13 29.90
N TYR A 163 13.22 2.35 29.93
CA TYR A 163 13.25 3.21 28.74
C TYR A 163 14.06 2.57 27.61
N GLN A 164 15.28 2.11 27.89
CA GLN A 164 16.11 1.41 26.90
C GLN A 164 15.43 0.16 26.36
N ALA A 165 14.74 -0.61 27.20
CA ALA A 165 13.98 -1.79 26.76
C ALA A 165 12.82 -1.42 25.82
N ALA A 166 12.08 -0.34 26.12
CA ALA A 166 11.03 0.16 25.24
C ALA A 166 11.60 0.66 23.90
N GLN A 167 12.71 1.40 23.93
CA GLN A 167 13.43 1.84 22.73
C GLN A 167 13.92 0.67 21.89
N HIS A 168 14.58 -0.33 22.48
CA HIS A 168 15.05 -1.50 21.77
C HIS A 168 13.91 -2.28 21.12
N ALA A 169 12.78 -2.45 21.81
CA ALA A 169 11.60 -3.10 21.24
C ALA A 169 11.02 -2.28 20.07
N PHE A 170 10.92 -0.96 20.23
CA PHE A 170 10.50 -0.06 19.14
C PHE A 170 11.42 -0.15 17.92
N VAL A 171 12.75 -0.09 18.12
CA VAL A 171 13.74 -0.18 17.03
C VAL A 171 13.72 -1.56 16.37
N ALA A 172 13.54 -2.63 17.14
CA ALA A 172 13.38 -3.98 16.60
C ALA A 172 12.16 -4.05 15.67
N LEU A 173 11.03 -3.47 16.09
CA LEU A 173 9.82 -3.37 15.29
C LEU A 173 10.03 -2.47 14.05
N GLN A 174 10.71 -1.33 14.21
CA GLN A 174 11.08 -0.43 13.13
C GLN A 174 11.89 -1.13 12.03
N ASN A 175 12.81 -2.02 12.41
CA ASN A 175 13.67 -2.74 11.47
C ASN A 175 12.96 -3.87 10.70
N GLN A 176 11.79 -4.34 11.17
CA GLN A 176 11.03 -5.40 10.50
C GLN A 176 10.28 -4.93 9.25
N TYR A 177 9.95 -3.64 9.15
CA TYR A 177 9.15 -3.08 8.06
C TYR A 177 9.94 -2.04 7.30
N SER A 178 9.83 -1.95 5.97
CA SER A 178 10.58 -0.95 5.20
C SER A 178 9.94 0.43 5.27
N THR A 179 8.62 0.50 5.46
CA THR A 179 7.84 1.74 5.50
C THR A 179 6.76 1.66 6.57
N GLU A 180 6.29 2.82 7.02
CA GLU A 180 5.15 2.91 7.95
C GLU A 180 3.86 2.30 7.36
N LYS A 181 3.66 2.45 6.05
CA LYS A 181 2.52 1.88 5.35
C LYS A 181 2.51 0.35 5.40
N GLU A 182 3.67 -0.27 5.19
CA GLU A 182 3.86 -1.72 5.31
C GLU A 182 3.63 -2.20 6.74
N PHE A 183 4.08 -1.43 7.73
CA PHE A 183 3.79 -1.70 9.14
C PHE A 183 2.28 -1.75 9.39
N TYR A 184 1.52 -0.72 9.00
CA TYR A 184 0.07 -0.69 9.20
C TYR A 184 -0.67 -1.81 8.44
N LEU A 185 -0.29 -2.07 7.18
CA LEU A 185 -0.91 -3.15 6.39
C LEU A 185 -0.67 -4.54 6.99
N ARG A 186 0.42 -4.73 7.73
CA ARG A 186 0.77 -6.03 8.35
C ARG A 186 0.42 -6.15 9.82
N LEU A 187 -0.14 -5.11 10.44
CA LEU A 187 -0.57 -5.15 11.83
C LEU A 187 -1.49 -6.36 12.10
N ASN A 188 -1.21 -7.08 13.17
CA ASN A 188 -1.94 -8.28 13.57
C ASN A 188 -1.91 -8.38 15.10
N GLU A 189 -2.57 -9.40 15.66
CA GLU A 189 -2.65 -9.59 17.12
C GLU A 189 -1.29 -9.74 17.81
N SER A 190 -0.29 -10.33 17.13
CA SER A 190 1.06 -10.44 17.67
C SER A 190 1.73 -9.06 17.78
N ILE A 191 1.59 -8.23 16.75
CA ILE A 191 2.18 -6.88 16.75
C ILE A 191 1.42 -5.96 17.71
N THR A 192 0.10 -6.09 17.84
CA THR A 192 -0.65 -5.31 18.85
C THR A 192 -0.24 -5.68 20.28
N ALA A 193 0.07 -6.95 20.55
CA ALA A 193 0.66 -7.36 21.83
C ALA A 193 2.04 -6.73 22.06
N GLU A 194 2.88 -6.65 21.02
CA GLU A 194 4.19 -5.98 21.08
C GLU A 194 4.07 -4.47 21.32
N LEU A 195 3.15 -3.79 20.63
CA LEU A 195 2.85 -2.37 20.85
C LEU A 195 2.39 -2.08 22.29
N ASN A 196 1.51 -2.93 22.83
CA ASN A 196 1.09 -2.85 24.23
C ASN A 196 2.26 -3.07 25.20
N ARG A 197 3.15 -4.01 24.90
CA ARG A 197 4.35 -4.23 25.70
C ARG A 197 5.28 -3.01 25.69
N ILE A 198 5.52 -2.40 24.53
CA ILE A 198 6.32 -1.17 24.40
C ILE A 198 5.70 -0.06 25.27
N LYS A 199 4.40 0.16 25.15
CA LYS A 199 3.64 1.14 25.93
C LYS A 199 3.80 0.91 27.44
N LEU A 200 3.49 -0.31 27.92
CA LEU A 200 3.55 -0.64 29.35
C LEU A 200 4.97 -0.53 29.92
N THR A 201 5.97 -0.91 29.13
CA THR A 201 7.38 -0.80 29.54
C THR A 201 7.80 0.66 29.69
N PHE A 202 7.37 1.53 28.76
CA PHE A 202 7.64 2.96 28.84
C PHE A 202 6.86 3.64 29.98
N ASP A 203 5.57 3.32 30.17
CA ASP A 203 4.78 3.84 31.29
C ASP A 203 5.41 3.46 32.65
N SER A 204 5.98 2.25 32.73
CA SER A 204 6.75 1.79 33.91
C SER A 204 8.02 2.62 34.11
N SER A 205 8.74 2.97 33.03
CA SER A 205 9.89 3.88 33.10
C SER A 205 9.50 5.24 33.68
N GLN A 206 8.39 5.81 33.22
CA GLN A 206 7.87 7.10 33.71
C GLN A 206 7.48 7.02 35.20
N LEU A 207 6.91 5.90 35.64
CA LEU A 207 6.62 5.67 37.06
C LEU A 207 7.90 5.56 37.89
N SER A 208 8.88 4.78 37.43
CA SER A 208 10.19 4.65 38.08
C SER A 208 10.91 6.00 38.17
N PHE A 209 10.84 6.83 37.13
CA PHE A 209 11.43 8.17 37.13
C PHE A 209 10.76 9.10 38.14
N ARG A 210 9.42 9.08 38.25
CA ARG A 210 8.68 9.83 39.27
C ARG A 210 9.05 9.41 40.69
N ASN A 211 9.19 8.11 40.93
CA ASN A 211 9.63 7.58 42.22
C ASN A 211 11.07 8.00 42.55
N TYR A 212 11.98 7.92 41.57
CA TYR A 212 13.33 8.45 41.66
C TYR A 212 13.32 9.93 42.08
N ARG A 213 12.51 10.75 41.40
CA ARG A 213 12.42 12.18 41.66
C ARG A 213 11.91 12.50 43.06
N SER A 214 10.87 11.79 43.50
CA SER A 214 10.31 11.91 44.85
C SER A 214 11.36 11.59 45.94
N VAL A 215 12.13 10.51 45.76
CA VAL A 215 13.22 10.17 46.69
C VAL A 215 14.30 11.24 46.67
N LEU A 216 14.70 11.73 45.49
CA LEU A 216 15.72 12.75 45.31
C LEU A 216 15.35 14.06 46.05
N GLU A 217 14.11 14.50 45.93
CA GLU A 217 13.58 15.70 46.60
C GLU A 217 13.61 15.55 48.12
N SER A 218 13.32 14.35 48.64
CA SER A 218 13.40 14.03 50.07
C SER A 218 14.82 14.03 50.66
N MET A 219 15.86 14.07 49.80
CA MET A 219 17.27 14.10 50.21
C MET A 219 17.82 15.52 50.37
N GLY A 220 17.06 16.56 49.99
CA GLY A 220 17.46 17.96 50.14
C GLY A 220 18.38 18.45 49.02
N LYS A 221 19.45 19.18 49.37
CA LYS A 221 20.38 19.77 48.38
C LYS A 221 21.26 18.69 47.74
N VAL A 222 20.88 18.27 46.54
CA VAL A 222 21.63 17.35 45.68
C VAL A 222 21.90 18.02 44.33
N PRO A 223 23.01 17.70 43.64
CA PRO A 223 23.40 18.37 42.39
C PRO A 223 22.55 17.97 41.16
N TYR A 224 21.45 17.23 41.37
CA TYR A 224 20.65 16.61 40.32
C TYR A 224 19.28 17.27 40.19
N ASN A 225 18.97 17.79 39.00
CA ASN A 225 17.70 18.45 38.69
C ASN A 225 17.16 18.04 37.30
N GLN A 226 17.04 16.74 37.06
CA GLN A 226 16.54 16.22 35.78
C GLN A 226 15.06 16.54 35.58
N ASN A 227 14.77 17.21 34.47
CA ASN A 227 13.42 17.46 33.97
C ASN A 227 13.18 16.62 32.72
N VAL A 228 12.06 15.91 32.67
CA VAL A 228 11.68 15.10 31.51
C VAL A 228 10.86 15.93 30.53
N THR A 229 11.30 15.95 29.28
CA THR A 229 10.54 16.47 28.15
C THR A 229 10.22 15.32 27.20
N LEU A 230 8.93 15.11 26.90
CA LEU A 230 8.49 14.07 25.99
C LEU A 230 8.48 14.59 24.54
N THR A 231 9.05 13.81 23.63
CA THR A 231 9.16 14.11 22.20
C THR A 231 8.28 13.13 21.42
N GLU A 232 7.45 13.65 20.52
CA GLU A 232 6.55 12.85 19.70
C GLU A 232 7.32 12.11 18.58
N ILE A 233 6.96 10.86 18.32
CA ILE A 233 7.47 10.07 17.19
C ILE A 233 6.54 10.35 16.01
N ALA A 234 6.97 11.21 15.08
CA ALA A 234 6.18 11.62 13.93
C ALA A 234 6.53 10.82 12.67
N ASP A 235 7.82 10.51 12.47
CA ASP A 235 8.31 9.67 11.39
C ASP A 235 8.76 8.32 11.95
N PHE A 236 7.98 7.27 11.67
CA PHE A 236 8.25 5.90 12.10
C PHE A 236 9.66 5.41 11.76
N LYS A 237 10.32 5.94 10.73
CA LYS A 237 11.65 5.51 10.27
C LYS A 237 12.81 6.36 10.77
N ARG A 238 12.56 7.62 11.11
CA ARG A 238 13.63 8.55 11.50
C ARG A 238 13.67 8.80 13.00
N ASP A 239 12.52 8.74 13.67
CA ASP A 239 12.39 9.10 15.07
C ASP A 239 12.53 7.88 15.99
N GLY A 240 12.64 8.12 17.31
CA GLY A 240 12.57 7.07 18.33
C GLY A 240 13.83 6.24 18.54
N ASN A 241 14.93 6.50 17.80
CA ASN A 241 16.14 5.67 17.82
C ASN A 241 17.37 6.35 18.48
N THR A 242 17.26 7.61 18.91
CA THR A 242 18.40 8.33 19.48
C THR A 242 18.67 7.89 20.92
N GLU A 243 19.92 7.59 21.24
CA GLU A 243 20.34 7.28 22.61
C GLU A 243 20.13 8.48 23.55
N VAL A 244 19.74 8.18 24.79
CA VAL A 244 19.45 9.18 25.81
C VAL A 244 20.35 8.97 27.02
N ASP A 245 21.01 10.05 27.44
CA ASP A 245 21.81 10.08 28.67
C ASP A 245 20.96 10.55 29.86
N PHE A 246 20.65 9.63 30.78
CA PHE A 246 19.85 9.87 31.98
C PHE A 246 20.54 10.73 33.05
N TYR A 247 21.83 11.03 32.89
CA TYR A 247 22.57 11.89 33.82
C TYR A 247 22.44 13.38 33.51
N LYS A 248 21.85 13.76 32.36
CA LYS A 248 21.64 15.16 31.96
C LYS A 248 20.42 15.78 32.63
N SER A 249 20.51 17.07 32.93
CA SER A 249 19.42 17.84 33.55
C SER A 249 18.21 18.06 32.62
N ASP A 250 18.42 18.23 31.32
CA ASP A 250 17.34 18.24 30.31
C ASP A 250 17.24 16.85 29.69
N LEU A 251 16.29 16.05 30.17
CA LEU A 251 16.10 14.67 29.75
C LEU A 251 15.01 14.60 28.68
N ARG A 252 15.42 14.57 27.42
CA ARG A 252 14.49 14.44 26.28
C ARG A 252 14.26 12.97 25.95
N LEU A 253 13.04 12.51 26.18
CA LEU A 253 12.63 11.12 25.97
C LEU A 253 11.62 11.05 24.82
N TRP A 254 11.68 9.99 24.02
CA TRP A 254 10.63 9.71 23.04
C TRP A 254 9.37 9.17 23.73
N ASP A 255 8.20 9.61 23.29
CA ASP A 255 6.91 9.19 23.83
C ASP A 255 6.40 7.92 23.15
N TYR A 256 6.98 6.78 23.54
CA TYR A 256 6.57 5.47 23.02
C TYR A 256 5.13 5.10 23.43
N SER A 257 4.61 5.64 24.54
CA SER A 257 3.24 5.34 24.98
C SER A 257 2.20 5.99 24.09
N ARG A 258 2.38 7.28 23.77
CA ARG A 258 1.51 8.00 22.82
C ARG A 258 1.59 7.41 21.42
N TRP A 259 2.79 7.10 20.94
CA TRP A 259 2.96 6.46 19.62
C TRP A 259 2.26 5.09 19.55
N SER A 260 2.53 4.19 20.50
CA SER A 260 1.90 2.86 20.54
C SER A 260 0.38 2.97 20.63
N LYS A 261 -0.14 3.91 21.43
CA LYS A 261 -1.59 4.13 21.55
C LYS A 261 -2.19 4.59 20.21
N ASN A 262 -1.58 5.57 19.54
CA ASN A 262 -2.05 6.05 18.25
C ASN A 262 -2.05 4.92 17.20
N ALA A 263 -1.00 4.09 17.16
CA ALA A 263 -0.93 2.94 16.26
C ALA A 263 -2.03 1.89 16.54
N LEU A 264 -2.29 1.61 17.82
CA LEU A 264 -3.38 0.71 18.24
C LEU A 264 -4.77 1.28 17.91
N ASP A 265 -4.98 2.57 18.13
CA ASP A 265 -6.25 3.25 17.82
C ASP A 265 -6.51 3.25 16.30
N LEU A 266 -5.48 3.55 15.48
CA LEU A 266 -5.57 3.49 14.02
C LEU A 266 -5.86 2.07 13.53
N TYR A 267 -5.23 1.06 14.15
CA TYR A 267 -5.48 -0.34 13.82
C TYR A 267 -6.93 -0.75 14.05
N ALA A 268 -7.49 -0.36 15.21
CA ALA A 268 -8.84 -0.71 15.60
C ALA A 268 -9.91 0.06 14.80
N THR A 269 -9.67 1.34 14.52
CA THR A 269 -10.67 2.24 13.92
C THR A 269 -10.61 2.30 12.40
N GLU A 270 -9.45 2.10 11.78
CA GLU A 270 -9.28 2.19 10.32
C GLU A 270 -8.94 0.83 9.69
N ILE A 271 -7.85 0.19 10.13
CA ILE A 271 -7.29 -0.98 9.42
C ILE A 271 -8.19 -2.21 9.53
N THR A 272 -8.73 -2.49 10.72
CA THR A 272 -9.59 -3.66 10.94
C THR A 272 -10.91 -3.55 10.16
N PRO A 273 -11.67 -2.44 10.25
CA PRO A 273 -12.88 -2.28 9.45
C PRO A 273 -12.61 -2.31 7.94
N LEU A 274 -11.51 -1.70 7.49
CA LEU A 274 -11.11 -1.73 6.08
C LEU A 274 -10.89 -3.17 5.60
N ARG A 275 -10.17 -3.99 6.37
CA ARG A 275 -9.92 -5.40 6.05
C ARG A 275 -11.21 -6.22 5.97
N ASP A 276 -12.13 -6.03 6.89
CA ASP A 276 -13.41 -6.75 6.90
C ASP A 276 -14.32 -6.31 5.76
N HIS A 277 -14.26 -5.03 5.40
CA HIS A 277 -14.97 -4.52 4.24
C HIS A 277 -14.44 -5.14 2.93
N LEU A 278 -13.12 -5.35 2.77
CA LEU A 278 -12.57 -6.03 1.59
C LEU A 278 -13.10 -7.46 1.45
N VAL A 279 -13.21 -8.19 2.56
CA VAL A 279 -13.79 -9.55 2.56
C VAL A 279 -15.27 -9.50 2.21
N THR A 280 -16.01 -8.55 2.77
CA THR A 280 -17.44 -8.36 2.49
C THR A 280 -17.68 -8.06 1.01
N TYR A 281 -16.88 -7.18 0.43
CA TYR A 281 -16.95 -6.83 -0.99
C TYR A 281 -16.69 -8.05 -1.90
N ASP A 282 -15.72 -8.90 -1.56
CA ASP A 282 -15.47 -10.16 -2.29
C ASP A 282 -16.67 -11.11 -2.22
N ILE A 283 -17.30 -11.23 -1.04
CA ILE A 283 -18.51 -12.03 -0.84
C ILE A 283 -19.65 -11.53 -1.72
N GLU A 284 -19.86 -10.22 -1.82
CA GLU A 284 -20.89 -9.64 -2.68
C GLU A 284 -20.63 -9.91 -4.17
N LEU A 285 -19.37 -9.79 -4.63
CA LEU A 285 -19.00 -10.19 -5.99
C LEU A 285 -19.26 -11.68 -6.25
N ASN A 286 -18.97 -12.55 -5.28
CA ASN A 286 -19.24 -13.98 -5.39
C ASN A 286 -20.75 -14.28 -5.44
N ARG A 287 -21.58 -13.53 -4.71
CA ARG A 287 -23.05 -13.63 -4.79
C ARG A 287 -23.56 -13.25 -6.17
N LEU A 288 -23.05 -12.16 -6.78
CA LEU A 288 -23.38 -11.80 -8.15
C LEU A 288 -22.94 -12.88 -9.14
N SER A 289 -21.76 -13.49 -8.95
CA SER A 289 -21.31 -14.63 -9.75
C SER A 289 -22.23 -15.84 -9.62
N GLN A 290 -22.76 -16.13 -8.43
CA GLN A 290 -23.69 -17.25 -8.22
C GLN A 290 -25.03 -16.98 -8.90
N LYS A 291 -25.58 -15.77 -8.72
CA LYS A 291 -26.81 -15.31 -9.38
C LYS A 291 -26.73 -15.44 -10.89
N LEU A 292 -25.61 -15.00 -11.47
CA LEU A 292 -25.36 -15.11 -12.90
C LEU A 292 -25.39 -16.57 -13.38
N LYS A 293 -24.81 -17.49 -12.61
CA LYS A 293 -24.73 -18.93 -12.97
C LYS A 293 -26.06 -19.66 -12.79
N GLN A 294 -26.82 -19.34 -11.74
CA GLN A 294 -28.06 -20.03 -11.39
C GLN A 294 -29.27 -19.46 -12.14
N ASP A 295 -29.43 -18.14 -12.14
CA ASP A 295 -30.62 -17.49 -12.68
C ASP A 295 -30.47 -17.16 -14.17
N SER A 296 -29.24 -17.23 -14.69
CA SER A 296 -28.92 -16.86 -16.08
C SER A 296 -29.38 -15.44 -16.45
N VAL A 297 -29.25 -14.49 -15.51
CA VAL A 297 -29.60 -13.08 -15.69
C VAL A 297 -28.34 -12.21 -15.71
N SER A 298 -28.38 -11.12 -16.47
CA SER A 298 -27.34 -10.09 -16.48
C SER A 298 -27.30 -9.34 -15.15
N VAL A 299 -26.10 -9.15 -14.58
CA VAL A 299 -25.90 -8.46 -13.29
C VAL A 299 -25.29 -7.05 -13.45
N LYS A 300 -25.30 -6.49 -14.66
CA LYS A 300 -24.66 -5.18 -14.94
C LYS A 300 -25.16 -4.04 -14.06
N ASP A 301 -26.46 -3.94 -13.86
CA ASP A 301 -27.04 -2.84 -13.07
C ASP A 301 -26.68 -2.97 -11.58
N GLU A 302 -26.61 -4.20 -11.08
CA GLU A 302 -26.20 -4.51 -9.70
C GLU A 302 -24.71 -4.27 -9.48
N LEU A 303 -23.88 -4.63 -10.47
CA LEU A 303 -22.44 -4.33 -10.49
C LEU A 303 -22.18 -2.82 -10.43
N THR A 304 -23.02 -2.02 -11.09
CA THR A 304 -22.91 -0.56 -11.11
C THR A 304 -23.28 0.05 -9.75
N LYS A 305 -24.19 -0.58 -9.00
CA LYS A 305 -24.57 -0.18 -7.64
C LYS A 305 -23.53 -0.57 -6.58
N LEU A 306 -22.83 -1.68 -6.79
CA LEU A 306 -21.81 -2.21 -5.89
C LEU A 306 -20.49 -1.40 -5.94
N LEU A 307 -20.31 -0.54 -6.94
CA LEU A 307 -19.21 0.42 -7.06
C LEU A 307 -19.29 1.56 -6.03
N ASP A 308 -19.42 1.25 -4.74
CA ASP A 308 -19.25 2.23 -3.68
C ASP A 308 -17.74 2.49 -3.49
N ARG A 309 -17.31 3.72 -3.77
CA ARG A 309 -15.89 4.08 -3.94
C ARG A 309 -15.15 4.34 -2.62
N SER A 310 -15.85 4.34 -1.49
CA SER A 310 -15.32 4.80 -0.20
C SER A 310 -14.12 3.98 0.30
N SER A 311 -14.17 2.66 0.19
CA SER A 311 -13.15 1.73 0.69
C SER A 311 -11.90 1.68 -0.18
N ILE A 312 -12.06 1.89 -1.49
CA ILE A 312 -10.98 1.95 -2.47
C ILE A 312 -10.09 3.18 -2.21
N ILE A 313 -10.70 4.31 -1.86
CA ILE A 313 -9.99 5.56 -1.55
C ILE A 313 -9.18 5.44 -0.26
N GLN A 314 -9.68 4.70 0.74
CA GLN A 314 -8.96 4.49 2.01
C GLN A 314 -7.74 3.59 1.85
N LEU A 315 -7.86 2.49 1.09
CA LEU A 315 -6.75 1.56 0.84
C LEU A 315 -5.61 2.23 0.04
N ALA A 316 -5.97 3.15 -0.87
CA ALA A 316 -5.01 3.93 -1.67
C ALA A 316 -4.05 4.79 -0.84
N LYS A 317 -4.40 5.13 0.41
CA LYS A 317 -3.49 5.84 1.34
C LYS A 317 -2.27 5.00 1.69
N TYR A 318 -2.45 3.69 1.82
CA TYR A 318 -1.46 2.73 2.30
C TYR A 318 -0.73 2.01 1.16
N ASP A 319 -1.40 1.75 0.03
CA ASP A 319 -0.78 1.19 -1.17
C ASP A 319 -1.37 1.85 -2.43
N ALA A 320 -0.52 2.29 -3.36
CA ALA A 320 -0.95 2.94 -4.58
C ALA A 320 -1.56 1.96 -5.60
N ASP A 321 -1.19 0.68 -5.55
CA ASP A 321 -1.76 -0.38 -6.41
C ASP A 321 -2.11 -1.62 -5.57
N PRO A 322 -3.19 -1.56 -4.77
CA PRO A 322 -3.53 -2.64 -3.84
C PRO A 322 -3.96 -3.93 -4.56
N LEU A 323 -3.42 -5.07 -4.12
CA LEU A 323 -3.79 -6.39 -4.65
C LEU A 323 -5.31 -6.64 -4.64
N PRO A 324 -6.06 -6.41 -3.53
CA PRO A 324 -7.50 -6.69 -3.49
C PRO A 324 -8.28 -5.95 -4.58
N ILE A 325 -7.90 -4.69 -4.88
CA ILE A 325 -8.53 -3.89 -5.92
C ILE A 325 -8.26 -4.47 -7.31
N GLY A 326 -7.04 -4.94 -7.57
CA GLY A 326 -6.73 -5.65 -8.80
C GLY A 326 -7.61 -6.90 -8.99
N VAL A 327 -7.76 -7.70 -7.92
CA VAL A 327 -8.59 -8.92 -7.92
C VAL A 327 -10.07 -8.60 -8.13
N PHE A 328 -10.59 -7.55 -7.47
CA PHE A 328 -11.96 -7.09 -7.68
C PHE A 328 -12.20 -6.65 -9.12
N ASN A 329 -11.31 -5.84 -9.69
CA ASN A 329 -11.43 -5.41 -11.09
C ASN A 329 -11.45 -6.61 -12.05
N MET A 330 -10.64 -7.64 -11.79
CA MET A 330 -10.66 -8.89 -12.58
C MET A 330 -12.02 -9.59 -12.45
N LYS A 331 -12.53 -9.81 -11.23
CA LYS A 331 -13.84 -10.42 -10.97
C LYS A 331 -14.98 -9.63 -11.63
N MET A 332 -14.96 -8.31 -11.53
CA MET A 332 -15.95 -7.45 -12.16
C MET A 332 -15.91 -7.58 -13.69
N ALA A 333 -14.72 -7.64 -14.30
CA ALA A 333 -14.58 -7.86 -15.74
C ALA A 333 -15.08 -9.25 -16.17
N GLU A 334 -14.90 -10.28 -15.33
CA GLU A 334 -15.46 -11.62 -15.54
C GLU A 334 -17.01 -11.58 -15.52
N LEU A 335 -17.60 -10.92 -14.52
CA LEU A 335 -19.04 -10.72 -14.41
C LEU A 335 -19.62 -9.91 -15.58
N GLU A 336 -18.95 -8.84 -15.99
CA GLU A 336 -19.32 -8.04 -17.16
C GLU A 336 -19.35 -8.91 -18.42
N TYR A 337 -18.29 -9.70 -18.66
CA TYR A 337 -18.21 -10.60 -19.81
C TYR A 337 -19.35 -11.60 -19.83
N HIS A 338 -19.59 -12.29 -18.72
CA HIS A 338 -20.66 -13.28 -18.65
C HIS A 338 -22.05 -12.65 -18.79
N SER A 339 -22.24 -11.45 -18.25
CA SER A 339 -23.49 -10.69 -18.41
C SER A 339 -23.74 -10.34 -19.88
N GLU A 340 -22.72 -9.90 -20.61
CA GLU A 340 -22.84 -9.65 -22.06
C GLU A 340 -23.20 -10.93 -22.82
N LYS A 341 -22.56 -12.06 -22.49
CA LYS A 341 -22.83 -13.36 -23.11
C LYS A 341 -24.28 -13.79 -22.91
N ILE A 342 -24.84 -13.57 -21.72
CA ILE A 342 -26.24 -13.86 -21.39
C ILE A 342 -27.18 -12.90 -22.12
N SER A 343 -26.94 -11.59 -22.04
CA SER A 343 -27.78 -10.58 -22.72
C SER A 343 -27.82 -10.80 -24.24
N ASN A 344 -26.72 -11.27 -24.84
CA ASN A 344 -26.66 -11.56 -26.27
C ASN A 344 -27.19 -12.97 -26.63
N LYS A 345 -27.40 -13.87 -25.67
CA LYS A 345 -27.87 -15.25 -25.93
C LYS A 345 -29.22 -15.27 -26.64
N ALA A 346 -30.15 -14.40 -26.24
CA ALA A 346 -31.47 -14.27 -26.88
C ALA A 346 -31.41 -13.80 -28.35
N GLY A 347 -30.29 -13.21 -28.78
CA GLY A 347 -30.11 -12.67 -30.13
C GLY A 347 -29.24 -13.51 -31.08
N ARG A 348 -28.66 -14.63 -30.63
CA ARG A 348 -27.70 -15.39 -31.45
C ARG A 348 -28.33 -16.16 -32.61
N ASP A 349 -29.57 -16.59 -32.46
CA ASP A 349 -30.22 -17.50 -33.41
C ASP A 349 -31.25 -16.79 -34.33
N THR A 350 -31.66 -15.57 -33.99
CA THR A 350 -32.76 -14.84 -34.67
C THR A 350 -32.36 -13.49 -35.27
N VAL A 351 -31.16 -12.99 -34.99
CA VAL A 351 -30.75 -11.64 -35.37
C VAL A 351 -29.80 -11.65 -36.58
N GLY A 352 -29.89 -10.62 -37.42
CA GLY A 352 -29.05 -10.47 -38.61
C GLY A 352 -27.54 -10.50 -38.34
N LEU A 353 -26.77 -10.87 -39.37
CA LEU A 353 -25.32 -11.03 -39.30
C LEU A 353 -24.59 -9.76 -38.81
N VAL A 354 -25.08 -8.58 -39.18
CA VAL A 354 -24.51 -7.29 -38.75
C VAL A 354 -24.66 -7.10 -37.24
N THR A 355 -25.84 -7.35 -36.69
CA THR A 355 -26.07 -7.24 -35.24
C THR A 355 -25.31 -8.32 -34.48
N ARG A 356 -25.24 -9.55 -35.01
CA ARG A 356 -24.40 -10.61 -34.45
C ARG A 356 -22.94 -10.20 -34.40
N LEU A 357 -22.42 -9.57 -35.46
CA LEU A 357 -21.07 -9.05 -35.49
C LEU A 357 -20.85 -7.96 -34.42
N GLN A 358 -21.80 -7.06 -34.23
CA GLN A 358 -21.73 -6.03 -33.18
C GLN A 358 -21.73 -6.65 -31.78
N GLN A 359 -22.56 -7.66 -31.52
CA GLN A 359 -22.59 -8.40 -30.26
C GLN A 359 -21.25 -9.11 -29.99
N LEU A 360 -20.70 -9.82 -30.98
CA LEU A 360 -19.39 -10.47 -30.88
C LEU A 360 -18.27 -9.46 -30.60
N LYS A 361 -18.32 -8.26 -31.22
CA LYS A 361 -17.36 -7.19 -30.94
C LYS A 361 -17.46 -6.67 -29.51
N LYS A 362 -18.67 -6.56 -28.93
CA LYS A 362 -18.86 -6.18 -27.52
C LYS A 362 -18.30 -7.26 -26.59
N GLU A 363 -18.62 -8.52 -26.83
CA GLU A 363 -18.09 -9.65 -26.05
C GLU A 363 -16.56 -9.71 -26.12
N THR A 364 -15.97 -9.54 -27.31
CA THR A 364 -14.52 -9.51 -27.51
C THR A 364 -13.86 -8.40 -26.68
N ARG A 365 -14.46 -7.22 -26.59
CA ARG A 365 -13.95 -6.11 -25.77
C ARG A 365 -13.97 -6.47 -24.28
N ALA A 366 -15.05 -7.08 -23.81
CA ALA A 366 -15.18 -7.51 -22.41
C ALA A 366 -14.14 -8.57 -22.04
N VAL A 367 -13.95 -9.61 -22.89
CA VAL A 367 -12.91 -10.63 -22.65
C VAL A 367 -11.51 -10.04 -22.71
N LYS A 368 -11.23 -9.10 -23.63
CA LYS A 368 -9.92 -8.44 -23.71
C LYS A 368 -9.60 -7.64 -22.45
N LYS A 369 -10.60 -7.01 -21.82
CA LYS A 369 -10.45 -6.34 -20.52
C LYS A 369 -10.10 -7.35 -19.42
N LEU A 370 -10.79 -8.49 -19.37
CA LEU A 370 -10.51 -9.57 -18.41
C LEU A 370 -9.09 -10.14 -18.58
N ASP A 371 -8.68 -10.41 -19.82
CA ASP A 371 -7.33 -10.86 -20.17
C ASP A 371 -6.26 -9.88 -19.68
N SER A 372 -6.40 -8.58 -20.00
CA SER A 372 -5.46 -7.55 -19.58
C SER A 372 -5.34 -7.42 -18.06
N LEU A 373 -6.45 -7.49 -17.33
CA LEU A 373 -6.45 -7.37 -15.87
C LEU A 373 -5.83 -8.59 -15.19
N SER A 374 -6.19 -9.79 -15.64
CA SER A 374 -5.64 -11.05 -15.12
C SER A 374 -4.15 -11.20 -15.44
N ALA A 375 -3.70 -10.80 -16.64
CA ALA A 375 -2.28 -10.77 -17.00
C ALA A 375 -1.47 -9.82 -16.11
N ARG A 376 -1.99 -8.62 -15.85
CA ARG A 376 -1.34 -7.65 -14.95
C ARG A 376 -1.22 -8.18 -13.52
N LEU A 377 -2.23 -8.90 -13.04
CA LEU A 377 -2.18 -9.53 -11.72
C LEU A 377 -1.08 -10.61 -11.65
N LEU A 378 -0.89 -11.40 -12.70
CA LEU A 378 0.14 -12.45 -12.75
C LEU A 378 1.58 -11.90 -12.70
N THR A 379 1.81 -10.65 -13.11
CA THR A 379 3.14 -10.01 -13.05
C THR A 379 3.50 -9.43 -11.69
N ARG A 380 2.59 -9.49 -10.70
CA ARG A 380 2.81 -8.92 -9.37
C ARG A 380 3.74 -9.76 -8.51
N ASN A 381 4.35 -9.11 -7.51
CA ASN A 381 5.12 -9.79 -6.47
C ASN A 381 4.18 -10.36 -5.38
N PHE A 382 3.70 -11.57 -5.62
CA PHE A 382 2.79 -12.26 -4.68
C PHE A 382 3.42 -12.53 -3.31
N ASP A 383 4.75 -12.67 -3.19
CA ASP A 383 5.38 -12.92 -1.89
C ASP A 383 5.24 -11.71 -0.96
N LYS A 384 5.29 -10.50 -1.54
CA LYS A 384 5.03 -9.25 -0.81
C LYS A 384 3.53 -9.08 -0.57
N ASP A 385 2.72 -9.20 -1.61
CA ASP A 385 1.27 -8.99 -1.50
C ASP A 385 0.61 -9.98 -0.52
N ALA A 386 1.10 -11.21 -0.45
CA ALA A 386 0.63 -12.22 0.49
C ALA A 386 0.79 -11.78 1.94
N LYS A 387 1.92 -11.13 2.26
CA LYS A 387 2.17 -10.58 3.60
C LYS A 387 1.29 -9.36 3.86
N ASP A 388 1.27 -8.40 2.94
CA ASP A 388 0.55 -7.14 3.08
C ASP A 388 -0.98 -7.33 3.18
N TYR A 389 -1.53 -8.36 2.52
CA TYR A 389 -2.96 -8.63 2.46
C TYR A 389 -3.36 -9.99 3.04
N THR A 390 -2.59 -10.47 4.03
CA THR A 390 -2.79 -11.79 4.66
C THR A 390 -4.25 -12.04 5.08
N HIS A 391 -4.90 -11.07 5.72
CA HIS A 391 -6.29 -11.20 6.19
C HIS A 391 -7.27 -11.44 5.03
N PHE A 392 -7.19 -10.61 3.99
CA PHE A 392 -8.04 -10.73 2.81
C PHE A 392 -7.83 -12.07 2.11
N ILE A 393 -6.58 -12.45 1.86
CA ILE A 393 -6.24 -13.69 1.15
C ILE A 393 -6.72 -14.90 1.95
N THR A 394 -6.44 -14.95 3.26
CA THR A 394 -6.81 -16.09 4.10
C THR A 394 -8.33 -16.21 4.25
N LYS A 395 -9.05 -15.09 4.39
CA LYS A 395 -10.51 -15.11 4.57
C LYS A 395 -11.29 -15.34 3.28
N ALA A 396 -10.84 -14.78 2.15
CA ALA A 396 -11.56 -14.89 0.87
C ALA A 396 -11.11 -16.09 0.01
N TYR A 397 -9.84 -16.51 0.10
CA TYR A 397 -9.25 -17.55 -0.76
C TYR A 397 -8.58 -18.69 0.01
N GLY A 398 -8.45 -18.59 1.34
CA GLY A 398 -7.78 -19.59 2.18
C GLY A 398 -6.25 -19.49 2.15
N THR A 399 -5.64 -19.49 0.96
CA THR A 399 -4.18 -19.36 0.79
C THR A 399 -3.81 -18.49 -0.41
N ASP A 400 -2.60 -17.95 -0.42
CA ASP A 400 -2.03 -17.20 -1.54
C ASP A 400 -1.87 -18.07 -2.79
N ALA A 401 -1.53 -19.36 -2.62
CA ALA A 401 -1.47 -20.32 -3.71
C ALA A 401 -2.84 -20.50 -4.39
N VAL A 402 -3.94 -20.55 -3.62
CA VAL A 402 -5.30 -20.65 -4.17
C VAL A 402 -5.67 -19.38 -4.95
N LEU A 403 -5.36 -18.19 -4.41
CA LEU A 403 -5.59 -16.93 -5.12
C LEU A 403 -4.79 -16.87 -6.44
N LYS A 404 -3.51 -17.23 -6.41
CA LYS A 404 -2.65 -17.26 -7.61
C LYS A 404 -3.17 -18.23 -8.65
N ASN A 405 -3.62 -19.41 -8.22
CA ASN A 405 -4.25 -20.41 -9.10
C ASN A 405 -5.56 -19.90 -9.70
N TYR A 406 -6.39 -19.22 -8.91
CA TYR A 406 -7.62 -18.59 -9.40
C TYR A 406 -7.31 -17.57 -10.50
N ILE A 407 -6.41 -16.61 -10.25
CA ILE A 407 -6.01 -15.59 -11.23
C ILE A 407 -5.46 -16.23 -12.51
N ARG A 408 -4.60 -17.25 -12.39
CA ARG A 408 -4.06 -18.00 -13.53
C ARG A 408 -5.16 -18.69 -14.33
N SER A 409 -6.09 -19.37 -13.66
CA SER A 409 -7.19 -20.06 -14.32
C SER A 409 -8.13 -19.09 -15.05
N THR A 410 -8.38 -17.91 -14.47
CA THR A 410 -9.15 -16.83 -15.09
C THR A 410 -8.42 -16.27 -16.32
N HIS A 411 -7.10 -16.10 -16.25
CA HIS A 411 -6.29 -15.66 -17.40
C HIS A 411 -6.33 -16.67 -18.55
N GLU A 412 -6.09 -17.95 -18.26
CA GLU A 412 -6.16 -19.02 -19.27
C GLU A 412 -7.55 -19.13 -19.90
N PHE A 413 -8.60 -18.96 -19.09
CA PHE A 413 -9.97 -18.89 -19.59
C PHE A 413 -10.18 -17.70 -20.53
N ALA A 414 -9.73 -16.50 -20.14
CA ALA A 414 -9.84 -15.30 -20.95
C ALA A 414 -9.12 -15.44 -22.30
N LEU A 415 -7.90 -16.01 -22.31
CA LEU A 415 -7.16 -16.28 -23.54
C LEU A 415 -7.91 -17.22 -24.50
N ARG A 416 -8.47 -18.32 -23.98
CA ARG A 416 -9.25 -19.27 -24.78
C ARG A 416 -10.50 -18.61 -25.38
N GLU A 417 -11.28 -17.91 -24.56
CA GLU A 417 -12.49 -17.24 -25.04
C GLU A 417 -12.15 -16.11 -26.03
N LEU A 418 -11.06 -15.37 -25.82
CA LEU A 418 -10.62 -14.31 -26.73
C LEU A 418 -10.28 -14.87 -28.11
N ALA A 419 -9.52 -15.97 -28.16
CA ALA A 419 -9.16 -16.64 -29.41
C ALA A 419 -10.42 -17.14 -30.15
N ALA A 420 -11.37 -17.75 -29.43
CA ALA A 420 -12.64 -18.21 -29.99
C ALA A 420 -13.47 -17.05 -30.59
N HIS A 421 -13.63 -15.96 -29.83
CA HIS A 421 -14.39 -14.79 -30.28
C HIS A 421 -13.73 -14.05 -31.44
N GLN A 422 -12.41 -13.96 -31.46
CA GLN A 422 -11.69 -13.38 -32.59
C GLN A 422 -11.84 -14.22 -33.85
N ALA A 423 -11.77 -15.54 -33.75
CA ALA A 423 -12.02 -16.44 -34.87
C ALA A 423 -13.45 -16.29 -35.40
N GLN A 424 -14.44 -16.27 -34.51
CA GLN A 424 -15.84 -16.11 -34.88
C GLN A 424 -16.14 -14.72 -35.46
N THR A 425 -15.52 -13.68 -34.93
CA THR A 425 -15.62 -12.32 -35.46
C THR A 425 -15.07 -12.26 -36.88
N LYS A 426 -13.87 -12.80 -37.14
CA LYS A 426 -13.29 -12.86 -38.49
C LYS A 426 -14.17 -13.61 -39.49
N LEU A 427 -14.76 -14.74 -39.08
CA LEU A 427 -15.70 -15.49 -39.92
C LEU A 427 -16.97 -14.68 -40.22
N THR A 428 -17.55 -14.03 -39.20
CA THR A 428 -18.76 -13.21 -39.36
C THR A 428 -18.50 -11.95 -40.20
N GLU A 429 -17.33 -11.30 -40.02
CA GLU A 429 -16.91 -10.16 -40.86
C GLU A 429 -16.76 -10.54 -42.32
N LYS A 430 -16.26 -11.76 -42.60
CA LYS A 430 -16.26 -12.30 -43.96
C LYS A 430 -17.69 -12.53 -44.43
N ALA A 431 -18.53 -13.20 -43.64
CA ALA A 431 -19.90 -13.53 -44.03
C ALA A 431 -20.76 -12.30 -44.36
N VAL A 432 -20.63 -11.19 -43.62
CA VAL A 432 -21.35 -9.92 -43.89
C VAL A 432 -21.01 -9.33 -45.26
N ARG A 433 -19.87 -9.69 -45.87
CA ARG A 433 -19.50 -9.22 -47.22
C ARG A 433 -20.20 -10.00 -48.33
N TRP A 434 -20.99 -11.02 -48.01
CA TRP A 434 -21.61 -11.91 -48.99
C TRP A 434 -23.11 -12.08 -48.73
N LEU A 435 -23.92 -11.96 -49.78
CA LEU A 435 -25.26 -12.50 -49.84
C LEU A 435 -25.20 -13.94 -50.35
N VAL A 436 -26.02 -14.82 -49.78
CA VAL A 436 -26.16 -16.20 -50.22
C VAL A 436 -27.50 -16.38 -50.91
N HIS A 437 -27.48 -16.71 -52.20
CA HIS A 437 -28.68 -17.00 -52.99
C HIS A 437 -28.51 -18.32 -53.74
N GLY A 438 -29.24 -19.35 -53.33
CA GLY A 438 -29.03 -20.71 -53.85
C GLY A 438 -27.59 -21.19 -53.59
N ASN A 439 -26.90 -21.57 -54.67
CA ASN A 439 -25.49 -21.98 -54.63
C ASN A 439 -24.52 -20.82 -54.88
N ASP A 440 -25.03 -19.61 -55.14
CA ASP A 440 -24.23 -18.44 -55.48
C ASP A 440 -23.91 -17.58 -54.25
N SER A 441 -22.69 -17.04 -54.22
CA SER A 441 -22.25 -16.03 -53.25
C SER A 441 -22.06 -14.69 -53.96
N ILE A 442 -22.86 -13.70 -53.58
CA ILE A 442 -22.91 -12.39 -54.22
C ILE A 442 -22.21 -11.38 -53.31
N PRO A 443 -21.14 -10.73 -53.77
CA PRO A 443 -20.40 -9.79 -52.94
C PRO A 443 -21.24 -8.54 -52.69
N VAL A 444 -21.22 -8.06 -51.45
CA VAL A 444 -21.77 -6.78 -51.00
C VAL A 444 -20.64 -5.76 -50.86
N VAL A 445 -19.60 -5.94 -51.66
CA VAL A 445 -18.40 -5.11 -51.76
C VAL A 445 -17.97 -5.05 -53.23
N THR A 446 -17.38 -3.93 -53.66
CA THR A 446 -16.97 -3.72 -55.06
C THR A 446 -15.69 -4.45 -55.44
N ASP A 447 -14.82 -4.73 -54.46
CA ASP A 447 -13.43 -5.13 -54.68
C ASP A 447 -13.23 -6.65 -54.61
N GLU A 448 -14.11 -7.42 -55.26
CA GLU A 448 -14.03 -8.88 -55.29
C GLU A 448 -13.69 -9.39 -56.71
N PRO A 449 -12.39 -9.61 -57.02
CA PRO A 449 -11.95 -9.90 -58.39
C PRO A 449 -12.44 -11.25 -58.89
N ARG A 450 -12.54 -12.25 -57.99
CA ARG A 450 -12.84 -13.65 -58.35
C ARG A 450 -14.33 -13.95 -58.51
N SER A 451 -15.22 -13.07 -58.05
CA SER A 451 -16.66 -13.29 -58.20
C SER A 451 -17.14 -13.08 -59.64
N GLN A 452 -18.06 -13.94 -60.09
CA GLN A 452 -18.83 -13.76 -61.33
C GLN A 452 -19.80 -12.57 -61.24
N TYR A 453 -20.17 -12.16 -60.02
CA TYR A 453 -20.97 -10.99 -59.74
C TYR A 453 -20.08 -9.76 -59.59
N LYS A 454 -20.42 -8.69 -60.29
CA LYS A 454 -19.76 -7.39 -60.26
C LYS A 454 -20.77 -6.34 -59.80
N PRO A 455 -20.83 -6.04 -58.49
CA PRO A 455 -21.70 -5.01 -57.96
C PRO A 455 -21.31 -3.65 -58.54
N LEU A 456 -22.32 -2.92 -59.01
CA LEU A 456 -22.18 -1.54 -59.47
C LEU A 456 -22.74 -0.56 -58.45
N VAL A 457 -23.81 -0.97 -57.74
CA VAL A 457 -24.40 -0.20 -56.64
C VAL A 457 -24.66 -1.13 -55.47
N ILE A 458 -24.24 -0.69 -54.29
CA ILE A 458 -24.50 -1.35 -53.01
C ILE A 458 -25.07 -0.26 -52.10
N VAL A 459 -26.33 -0.42 -51.72
CA VAL A 459 -26.96 0.42 -50.70
C VAL A 459 -27.06 -0.43 -49.44
N ALA A 460 -26.24 -0.10 -48.44
CA ALA A 460 -26.13 -0.85 -47.19
C ALA A 460 -27.51 -1.15 -46.59
N ASP A 461 -27.70 -2.40 -46.16
CA ASP A 461 -28.95 -2.92 -45.57
C ASP A 461 -30.22 -2.76 -46.42
N ARG A 462 -30.08 -2.49 -47.73
CA ARG A 462 -31.21 -2.36 -48.66
C ARG A 462 -31.12 -3.27 -49.87
N PHE A 463 -30.15 -3.05 -50.75
CA PHE A 463 -29.99 -3.87 -51.97
C PHE A 463 -28.59 -3.74 -52.58
N THR A 464 -28.24 -4.72 -53.40
CA THR A 464 -27.10 -4.67 -54.32
C THR A 464 -27.58 -4.95 -55.73
N MET A 465 -27.00 -4.23 -56.69
CA MET A 465 -27.25 -4.46 -58.11
C MET A 465 -25.95 -4.35 -58.90
N GLY A 466 -25.92 -5.03 -60.04
CA GLY A 466 -24.75 -5.03 -60.91
C GLY A 466 -24.90 -6.03 -62.04
N LEU A 467 -23.76 -6.59 -62.46
CA LEU A 467 -23.70 -7.54 -63.56
C LEU A 467 -23.16 -8.89 -63.09
N LYS A 468 -23.84 -9.98 -63.48
CA LYS A 468 -23.33 -11.35 -63.41
C LYS A 468 -22.73 -11.72 -64.76
N TYR A 469 -21.51 -12.26 -64.78
CA TYR A 469 -20.82 -12.67 -65.99
C TYR A 469 -20.69 -14.19 -66.08
N VAL A 470 -21.23 -14.77 -67.15
CA VAL A 470 -21.02 -16.17 -67.55
C VAL A 470 -20.45 -16.13 -68.97
N ASP A 471 -19.26 -16.70 -69.19
CA ASP A 471 -18.59 -16.71 -70.50
C ASP A 471 -18.49 -15.35 -71.21
N SER A 472 -18.26 -14.29 -70.44
CA SER A 472 -18.21 -12.87 -70.89
C SER A 472 -19.55 -12.23 -71.27
N LEU A 473 -20.67 -12.96 -71.20
CA LEU A 473 -22.01 -12.40 -71.34
C LEU A 473 -22.49 -11.85 -70.00
N ALA A 474 -22.98 -10.62 -70.02
CA ALA A 474 -23.51 -9.96 -68.83
C ALA A 474 -25.01 -10.22 -68.69
N THR A 475 -25.45 -10.49 -67.47
CA THR A 475 -26.85 -10.44 -67.05
C THR A 475 -26.94 -9.48 -65.87
N GLY A 476 -27.86 -8.54 -65.91
CA GLY A 476 -28.11 -7.64 -64.79
C GLY A 476 -28.71 -8.40 -63.61
N TYR A 477 -28.37 -8.02 -62.39
CA TYR A 477 -29.02 -8.54 -61.18
C TYR A 477 -29.38 -7.40 -60.23
N LEU A 478 -30.44 -7.61 -59.44
CA LEU A 478 -30.82 -6.77 -58.31
C LEU A 478 -31.33 -7.64 -57.18
N PHE A 479 -30.58 -7.70 -56.08
CA PHE A 479 -30.89 -8.50 -54.90
C PHE A 479 -31.06 -7.60 -53.67
N ASP A 480 -32.09 -7.82 -52.86
CA ASP A 480 -32.22 -7.12 -51.57
C ASP A 480 -31.20 -7.65 -50.54
N ILE A 481 -30.76 -6.77 -49.63
CA ILE A 481 -29.85 -7.12 -48.54
C ILE A 481 -30.69 -7.26 -47.28
N THR A 482 -30.97 -8.51 -46.89
CA THR A 482 -31.69 -8.79 -45.64
C THR A 482 -30.72 -8.92 -44.46
N PRO A 483 -31.18 -8.78 -43.20
CA PRO A 483 -30.32 -8.93 -42.03
C PRO A 483 -29.58 -10.28 -41.99
N ILE A 484 -30.20 -11.37 -42.45
CA ILE A 484 -29.59 -12.72 -42.52
C ILE A 484 -28.78 -12.97 -43.80
N HIS A 485 -28.64 -11.95 -44.67
CA HIS A 485 -27.89 -12.01 -45.93
C HIS A 485 -28.38 -13.08 -46.90
N LYS A 486 -29.69 -13.37 -46.84
CA LYS A 486 -30.41 -14.19 -47.82
C LYS A 486 -31.46 -13.32 -48.49
N PRO A 487 -31.34 -13.01 -49.79
CA PRO A 487 -32.27 -12.10 -50.44
C PRO A 487 -33.68 -12.72 -50.47
N LYS A 488 -34.69 -11.90 -50.20
CA LYS A 488 -36.11 -12.21 -50.46
C LYS A 488 -36.51 -11.78 -51.87
N VAL A 489 -35.93 -10.69 -52.36
CA VAL A 489 -36.04 -10.20 -53.72
C VAL A 489 -34.75 -10.54 -54.43
N ALA A 490 -34.82 -11.46 -55.39
CA ALA A 490 -33.69 -11.80 -56.23
C ALA A 490 -34.14 -11.84 -57.68
N VAL A 491 -33.79 -10.80 -58.45
CA VAL A 491 -34.15 -10.73 -59.86
C VAL A 491 -32.92 -10.63 -60.75
N SER A 492 -33.01 -11.27 -61.92
CA SER A 492 -32.06 -11.12 -63.01
C SER A 492 -32.77 -10.52 -64.21
N PHE A 493 -32.08 -9.68 -64.98
CA PHE A 493 -32.66 -8.97 -66.11
C PHE A 493 -31.66 -8.89 -67.28
N PRO A 494 -32.16 -8.89 -68.54
CA PRO A 494 -31.30 -8.81 -69.70
C PRO A 494 -30.65 -7.43 -69.79
N VAL A 495 -29.37 -7.41 -70.18
CA VAL A 495 -28.65 -6.19 -70.61
C VAL A 495 -28.11 -6.42 -72.01
N GLU A 496 -27.76 -5.35 -72.72
CA GLU A 496 -27.24 -5.50 -74.08
C GLU A 496 -25.86 -6.19 -74.13
N ALA A 497 -25.73 -7.20 -74.98
CA ALA A 497 -24.54 -8.06 -74.98
C ALA A 497 -23.24 -7.37 -75.41
N LEU A 498 -23.28 -6.35 -76.29
CA LEU A 498 -22.08 -5.68 -76.80
C LEU A 498 -21.52 -4.60 -75.86
N PRO A 499 -22.33 -3.65 -75.35
CA PRO A 499 -21.82 -2.58 -74.49
C PRO A 499 -21.42 -3.06 -73.10
N PHE A 500 -22.07 -4.11 -72.59
CA PHE A 500 -21.88 -4.58 -71.21
C PHE A 500 -20.93 -5.79 -71.10
N LYS A 501 -19.97 -5.97 -72.03
CA LYS A 501 -18.95 -7.02 -71.91
C LYS A 501 -18.01 -6.78 -70.73
N LYS A 502 -17.48 -7.86 -70.15
CA LYS A 502 -16.59 -7.81 -68.96
C LYS A 502 -15.38 -6.88 -69.12
N ARG A 503 -14.80 -6.80 -70.32
CA ARG A 503 -13.67 -5.89 -70.63
C ARG A 503 -14.02 -4.39 -70.51
N PHE A 504 -15.31 -4.05 -70.59
CA PHE A 504 -15.81 -2.68 -70.45
C PHE A 504 -16.27 -2.37 -69.02
N LEU A 505 -16.10 -3.28 -68.06
CA LEU A 505 -16.47 -3.05 -66.66
C LEU A 505 -15.98 -1.70 -66.07
N PRO A 506 -14.77 -1.19 -66.38
CA PRO A 506 -14.31 0.10 -65.84
C PRO A 506 -15.22 1.30 -66.18
N VAL A 507 -15.87 1.25 -67.35
CA VAL A 507 -16.76 2.31 -67.86
C VAL A 507 -18.24 2.00 -67.65
N ILE A 508 -18.58 0.86 -67.03
CA ILE A 508 -19.96 0.51 -66.70
C ILE A 508 -20.26 1.01 -65.29
N LYS A 509 -21.38 1.71 -65.13
CA LYS A 509 -21.85 2.28 -63.87
C LYS A 509 -23.30 1.89 -63.60
N GLY A 510 -23.74 2.11 -62.37
CA GLY A 510 -25.13 1.88 -61.97
C GLY A 510 -25.67 3.01 -61.12
N MET A 511 -26.99 3.18 -61.13
CA MET A 511 -27.76 4.01 -60.21
C MET A 511 -28.97 3.23 -59.73
N GLY A 512 -29.27 3.28 -58.44
CA GLY A 512 -30.43 2.58 -57.89
C GLY A 512 -31.11 3.40 -56.82
N VAL A 513 -32.44 3.40 -56.84
CA VAL A 513 -33.28 4.03 -55.82
C VAL A 513 -34.31 3.03 -55.30
N HIS A 514 -34.64 3.16 -54.02
CA HIS A 514 -35.69 2.39 -53.35
C HIS A 514 -36.72 3.37 -52.78
N PRO A 515 -37.58 3.97 -53.64
CA PRO A 515 -38.42 5.11 -53.28
C PRO A 515 -39.63 4.73 -52.40
N LEU A 516 -40.08 3.48 -52.47
CA LEU A 516 -41.18 2.93 -51.66
C LEU A 516 -40.72 1.60 -51.05
N SER A 517 -41.36 1.14 -49.98
CA SER A 517 -41.02 -0.10 -49.25
C SER A 517 -40.92 -1.35 -50.11
N ASP A 518 -41.67 -1.38 -51.21
CA ASP A 518 -41.81 -2.54 -52.08
C ASP A 518 -41.34 -2.28 -53.52
N LEU A 519 -40.71 -1.12 -53.79
CA LEU A 519 -40.30 -0.74 -55.13
C LEU A 519 -38.80 -0.46 -55.22
N PHE A 520 -38.10 -1.15 -56.11
CA PHE A 520 -36.72 -0.86 -56.48
C PHE A 520 -36.66 -0.42 -57.95
N ILE A 521 -35.86 0.59 -58.21
CA ILE A 521 -35.63 1.11 -59.55
C ILE A 521 -34.13 1.18 -59.74
N ALA A 522 -33.66 0.64 -60.86
CA ALA A 522 -32.23 0.49 -61.10
C ALA A 522 -31.90 0.76 -62.56
N LEU A 523 -30.82 1.49 -62.78
CA LEU A 523 -30.28 1.87 -64.08
C LEU A 523 -28.84 1.36 -64.16
N VAL A 524 -28.52 0.55 -65.15
CA VAL A 524 -27.15 0.14 -65.48
C VAL A 524 -26.78 0.81 -66.80
N TYR A 525 -25.66 1.52 -66.88
CA TYR A 525 -25.29 2.26 -68.09
C TYR A 525 -23.79 2.19 -68.38
N SER A 526 -23.42 2.44 -69.63
CA SER A 526 -22.04 2.55 -70.09
C SER A 526 -21.68 4.02 -70.30
N GLU A 527 -20.55 4.46 -69.76
CA GLU A 527 -19.93 5.77 -70.02
C GLU A 527 -19.26 5.82 -71.41
N SER A 528 -19.16 4.68 -72.10
CA SER A 528 -18.79 4.64 -73.52
C SER A 528 -20.04 4.74 -74.38
N SER A 529 -20.13 5.77 -75.21
CA SER A 529 -21.19 5.96 -76.20
C SER A 529 -21.00 5.06 -77.41
N ASP A 530 -22.09 4.60 -78.01
CA ASP A 530 -22.11 4.09 -79.38
C ASP A 530 -22.66 5.16 -80.36
N LYS A 531 -22.89 4.79 -81.63
CA LYS A 531 -23.43 5.71 -82.66
C LYS A 531 -24.81 6.30 -82.31
N ASN A 532 -25.54 5.66 -81.39
CA ASN A 532 -26.91 6.01 -81.03
C ASN A 532 -27.03 6.64 -79.63
N GLY A 533 -25.92 6.76 -78.89
CA GLY A 533 -25.86 7.36 -77.54
C GLY A 533 -25.24 6.42 -76.51
N PHE A 534 -25.39 6.75 -75.23
CA PHE A 534 -24.90 5.96 -74.11
C PHE A 534 -25.88 4.80 -73.81
N PRO A 535 -25.47 3.54 -73.98
CA PRO A 535 -26.33 2.38 -73.71
C PRO A 535 -26.69 2.31 -72.23
N ALA A 536 -27.98 2.14 -71.93
CA ALA A 536 -28.47 2.01 -70.57
C ALA A 536 -29.64 1.01 -70.49
N THR A 537 -29.72 0.27 -69.39
CA THR A 537 -30.83 -0.64 -69.08
C THR A 537 -31.48 -0.14 -67.79
N LEU A 538 -32.74 0.27 -67.87
CA LEU A 538 -33.55 0.66 -66.71
C LEU A 538 -34.51 -0.49 -66.36
N ILE A 539 -34.64 -0.76 -65.07
CA ILE A 539 -35.54 -1.78 -64.54
C ILE A 539 -36.42 -1.23 -63.43
N LYS A 540 -37.59 -1.86 -63.31
CA LYS A 540 -38.51 -1.68 -62.18
C LYS A 540 -38.78 -3.03 -61.55
N VAL A 541 -38.52 -3.13 -60.24
CA VAL A 541 -38.65 -4.38 -59.48
C VAL A 541 -39.58 -4.12 -58.31
N ASP A 542 -40.60 -4.95 -58.20
CA ASP A 542 -41.53 -4.96 -57.08
C ASP A 542 -41.19 -6.12 -56.16
N LYS A 543 -41.23 -5.89 -54.84
CA LYS A 543 -40.87 -6.90 -53.84
C LYS A 543 -41.74 -8.15 -53.89
N THR A 544 -43.01 -7.99 -54.28
CA THR A 544 -44.00 -9.09 -54.36
C THR A 544 -44.04 -9.71 -55.75
N LYS A 545 -43.95 -8.90 -56.80
CA LYS A 545 -44.09 -9.37 -58.19
C LYS A 545 -42.76 -9.72 -58.87
N GLY A 546 -41.63 -9.39 -58.25
CA GLY A 546 -40.31 -9.53 -58.86
C GLY A 546 -40.07 -8.49 -59.96
N LEU A 547 -39.47 -8.90 -61.07
CA LEU A 547 -39.17 -7.99 -62.17
C LEU A 547 -40.46 -7.56 -62.88
N VAL A 548 -40.81 -6.28 -62.78
CA VAL A 548 -42.02 -5.73 -63.44
C VAL A 548 -41.76 -5.48 -64.91
N TRP A 549 -40.64 -4.82 -65.23
CA TRP A 549 -40.16 -4.63 -66.60
C TRP A 549 -38.67 -4.29 -66.62
N SER A 550 -38.03 -4.49 -67.78
CA SER A 550 -36.64 -4.16 -68.07
C SER A 550 -36.53 -3.67 -69.51
N ASN A 551 -36.10 -2.42 -69.69
CA ASN A 551 -36.02 -1.80 -71.01
C ASN A 551 -34.63 -1.19 -71.24
N ASN A 552 -34.15 -1.36 -72.48
CA ASN A 552 -32.90 -0.77 -72.94
C ASN A 552 -33.16 0.58 -73.60
N TYR A 553 -32.28 1.53 -73.34
CA TYR A 553 -32.32 2.89 -73.82
C TYR A 553 -30.98 3.32 -74.38
N ARG A 554 -31.04 4.37 -75.20
CA ARG A 554 -29.88 5.14 -75.64
C ARG A 554 -30.01 6.55 -75.09
N LEU A 555 -29.23 6.84 -74.05
CA LEU A 555 -29.25 8.14 -73.41
C LEU A 555 -28.36 9.12 -74.20
N PRO A 556 -28.79 10.38 -74.40
CA PRO A 556 -27.98 11.37 -75.13
C PRO A 556 -26.72 11.81 -74.35
N PHE A 557 -26.73 11.72 -73.03
CA PHE A 557 -25.61 12.03 -72.14
C PHE A 557 -25.52 10.99 -71.02
N THR A 558 -24.38 10.93 -70.33
CA THR A 558 -24.22 10.08 -69.14
C THR A 558 -25.17 10.55 -68.03
N PRO A 559 -25.93 9.65 -67.40
CA PRO A 559 -26.85 10.03 -66.33
C PRO A 559 -26.11 10.51 -65.07
N SER A 560 -26.72 11.44 -64.33
CA SER A 560 -26.21 11.95 -63.05
C SER A 560 -27.08 11.59 -61.85
N GLU A 561 -28.39 11.46 -62.03
CA GLU A 561 -29.33 11.18 -60.94
C GLU A 561 -30.56 10.42 -61.47
N LEU A 562 -31.16 9.60 -60.60
CA LEU A 562 -32.38 8.85 -60.85
C LEU A 562 -33.45 9.28 -59.83
N LEU A 563 -34.58 9.80 -60.31
CA LEU A 563 -35.69 10.25 -59.48
C LEU A 563 -36.97 9.47 -59.78
N PHE A 564 -37.84 9.34 -58.78
CA PHE A 564 -39.14 8.69 -58.89
C PHE A 564 -40.24 9.59 -58.34
N SER A 565 -41.28 9.81 -59.13
CA SER A 565 -42.50 10.51 -58.72
C SER A 565 -43.53 9.52 -58.20
N SER A 566 -43.89 9.60 -56.91
CA SER A 566 -44.91 8.73 -56.31
C SER A 566 -46.30 8.95 -56.92
N ASP A 567 -46.59 10.19 -57.31
CA ASP A 567 -47.93 10.62 -57.72
C ASP A 567 -48.24 10.19 -59.15
N THR A 568 -47.25 10.30 -60.04
CA THR A 568 -47.38 9.93 -61.46
C THR A 568 -46.85 8.52 -61.77
N GLY A 569 -46.00 7.96 -60.89
CA GLY A 569 -45.30 6.69 -61.11
C GLY A 569 -44.19 6.78 -62.16
N GLU A 570 -43.80 8.01 -62.54
CA GLU A 570 -42.77 8.29 -63.55
C GLU A 570 -41.37 8.22 -62.96
N ILE A 571 -40.43 7.80 -63.81
CA ILE A 571 -39.00 7.74 -63.51
C ILE A 571 -38.30 8.81 -64.34
N MET A 572 -37.59 9.71 -63.67
CA MET A 572 -36.85 10.78 -64.32
C MET A 572 -35.35 10.52 -64.17
N ILE A 573 -34.64 10.43 -65.29
CA ILE A 573 -33.18 10.32 -65.32
C ILE A 573 -32.63 11.70 -65.66
N LYS A 574 -31.84 12.28 -64.76
CA LYS A 574 -31.17 13.56 -65.01
C LYS A 574 -29.92 13.34 -65.85
N LEU A 575 -29.81 14.11 -66.92
CA LEU A 575 -28.72 14.05 -67.89
C LEU A 575 -28.05 15.44 -67.96
N PRO A 576 -26.87 15.65 -67.36
CA PRO A 576 -26.15 16.90 -67.48
C PRO A 576 -25.65 17.09 -68.91
N THR A 577 -25.94 18.25 -69.50
CA THR A 577 -25.36 18.64 -70.79
C THR A 577 -23.95 19.22 -70.58
N PRO A 578 -23.10 19.24 -71.62
CA PRO A 578 -21.81 19.92 -71.57
C PRO A 578 -21.90 21.43 -71.25
N THR A 579 -23.08 22.04 -71.47
CA THR A 579 -23.36 23.46 -71.17
C THR A 579 -23.77 23.72 -69.72
N GLY A 580 -23.92 22.66 -68.90
CA GLY A 580 -24.34 22.76 -67.50
C GLY A 580 -25.86 22.75 -67.28
N GLU A 581 -26.66 22.68 -68.36
CA GLU A 581 -28.12 22.50 -68.28
C GLU A 581 -28.46 21.04 -67.95
N GLN A 582 -29.56 20.82 -67.22
CA GLN A 582 -30.03 19.46 -66.90
C GLN A 582 -31.19 19.09 -67.82
N LYS A 583 -30.98 18.09 -68.67
CA LYS A 583 -32.06 17.48 -69.45
C LYS A 583 -32.67 16.32 -68.67
N LEU A 584 -34.00 16.24 -68.61
CA LEU A 584 -34.71 15.10 -68.05
C LEU A 584 -35.05 14.11 -69.16
N PHE A 585 -34.76 12.84 -68.91
CA PHE A 585 -35.25 11.72 -69.70
C PHE A 585 -36.34 11.03 -68.87
N VAL A 586 -37.59 11.06 -69.35
CA VAL A 586 -38.76 10.66 -68.56
C VAL A 586 -39.35 9.36 -69.09
N VAL A 587 -39.51 8.41 -68.18
CA VAL A 587 -40.06 7.08 -68.44
C VAL A 587 -41.34 6.89 -67.65
N ASP A 588 -42.40 6.43 -68.31
CA ASP A 588 -43.69 6.16 -67.69
C ASP A 588 -43.65 4.94 -66.74
N LYS A 589 -44.75 4.71 -66.02
CA LYS A 589 -44.88 3.57 -65.08
C LYS A 589 -44.70 2.18 -65.73
N ASN A 590 -44.85 2.08 -67.05
CA ASN A 590 -44.77 0.86 -67.86
C ASN A 590 -43.41 0.72 -68.58
N GLY A 591 -42.48 1.65 -68.38
CA GLY A 591 -41.19 1.63 -69.04
C GLY A 591 -41.21 2.19 -70.47
N LYS A 592 -42.17 3.04 -70.84
CA LYS A 592 -42.17 3.73 -72.15
C LYS A 592 -41.61 5.14 -71.99
N LYS A 593 -40.75 5.54 -72.92
CA LYS A 593 -40.23 6.91 -72.99
C LYS A 593 -41.36 7.89 -73.32
N ILE A 594 -41.54 8.92 -72.50
CA ILE A 594 -42.48 10.02 -72.75
C ILE A 594 -41.75 11.27 -73.26
N GLN A 595 -40.57 11.57 -72.70
CA GLN A 595 -39.81 12.79 -72.99
C GLN A 595 -38.31 12.51 -73.14
#